data_AF-A0A357V1N1-F1
#
_entry.id   AF-A0A357V1N1-F1
#
_cell.length_a   1.000
_cell.length_b   1.000
_cell.length_c   1.000
_cell.angle_alpha   90.00
_cell.angle_beta   90.00
_cell.angle_gamma   90.00
#
_symmetry.space_group_name_H-M   'P 1'
#
loop_
_entity.id
_entity.type
_entity.pdbx_description
1 polymer ?
#
loop_
_entity_poly.entity_id
_entity_poly.type
_entity_poly.pdbx_seq_one_letter_code
_entity_poly.pdbx_strand_id
1 'polypeptide(L)'
;IGGGGFLVRFDGKTNAIETYDGRETAPASAREDMFLDARGGPIPYRDAILGGRAVGVPGAIRMLEMAHRDHGRLPWARLFQPAIRLAREGFPISDRLARQIAGDRHLRKVPATKAYFFDGDAPKPAGTILKNPDLADTLERIAEKGADAFYSGDLARAITDAVTNAPIHPA
;
A
#
# COMPACT_ATOMS: atom_id res chain seq x y z
N ILE A 1 3.15 -0.86 0.51
CA ILE A 1 3.48 0.17 1.52
C ILE A 1 2.27 0.97 1.99
N GLY A 2 1.18 1.06 1.21
CA GLY A 2 -0.07 1.72 1.62
C GLY A 2 -1.01 0.90 2.51
N GLY A 3 -0.48 -0.01 3.33
CA GLY A 3 -1.27 -0.77 4.31
C GLY A 3 -0.52 -0.91 5.63
N GLY A 4 -0.84 -1.94 6.41
CA GLY A 4 -0.24 -2.22 7.71
C GLY A 4 0.15 -3.69 7.90
N GLY A 5 0.58 -4.02 9.11
CA GLY A 5 0.95 -5.39 9.46
C GLY A 5 1.44 -5.51 10.89
N PHE A 6 1.80 -6.74 11.25
CA PHE A 6 2.47 -7.06 12.52
C PHE A 6 3.77 -7.78 12.20
N LEU A 7 4.85 -7.37 12.85
CA LEU A 7 6.14 -8.06 12.78
C LEU A 7 6.39 -8.73 14.12
N VAL A 8 6.52 -10.05 14.11
CA VAL A 8 6.91 -10.84 15.29
C VAL A 8 8.36 -11.26 15.11
N ARG A 9 9.22 -10.85 16.04
CA ARG A 9 10.65 -11.16 16.05
C ARG A 9 10.94 -12.09 17.23
N PHE A 10 11.62 -13.19 16.95
CA PHE A 10 12.21 -14.05 17.97
C PHE A 10 13.73 -13.81 18.02
N ASP A 11 14.25 -13.50 19.21
CA ASP A 11 15.69 -13.38 19.44
C ASP A 11 16.28 -14.73 19.86
N GLY A 12 17.04 -15.37 18.96
CA GLY A 12 17.66 -16.67 19.24
C GLY A 12 18.77 -16.65 20.30
N LYS A 13 19.22 -15.48 20.78
CA LYS A 13 20.22 -15.39 21.87
C LYS A 13 19.55 -15.28 23.25
N THR A 14 18.49 -14.48 23.34
CA THR A 14 17.81 -14.21 24.62
C THR A 14 16.54 -15.04 24.80
N ASN A 15 16.07 -15.71 23.76
CA ASN A 15 14.74 -16.34 23.66
C ASN A 15 13.58 -15.35 23.85
N ALA A 16 13.83 -14.04 23.70
CA ALA A 16 12.78 -13.04 23.79
C ALA A 16 11.92 -13.00 22.52
N ILE A 17 10.65 -12.66 22.69
CA ILE A 17 9.72 -12.37 21.60
C ILE A 17 9.36 -10.89 21.68
N GLU A 18 9.52 -10.20 20.56
CA GLU A 18 9.14 -8.80 20.38
C GLU A 18 8.13 -8.70 19.26
N THR A 19 7.22 -7.74 19.37
CA THR A 19 6.21 -7.49 18.35
C THR A 19 6.17 -6.01 18.01
N TYR A 20 6.09 -5.71 16.71
CA TYR A 20 5.89 -4.37 16.19
C TYR A 20 4.52 -4.32 15.55
N ASP A 21 3.70 -3.37 16.01
CA ASP A 21 2.37 -3.12 15.48
C ASP A 21 2.43 -1.97 14.47
N GLY A 22 2.21 -2.30 13.20
CA GLY A 22 2.05 -1.37 12.10
C GLY A 22 0.64 -1.39 11.51
N ARG A 23 -0.37 -1.81 12.29
CA ARG A 23 -1.76 -1.82 11.87
C ARG A 23 -2.22 -0.41 11.49
N GLU A 24 -3.05 -0.33 10.46
CA GLU A 24 -3.65 0.93 10.07
C GLU A 24 -4.56 1.48 11.17
N THR A 25 -4.62 2.82 11.27
CA THR A 25 -5.53 3.51 12.18
C THR A 25 -6.64 4.22 11.41
N ALA A 26 -7.83 4.32 12.00
CA ALA A 26 -8.90 5.13 11.42
C ALA A 26 -8.46 6.62 11.40
N PRO A 27 -8.70 7.37 10.31
CA PRO A 27 -8.38 8.78 10.28
C PRO A 27 -9.24 9.55 11.29
N ALA A 28 -8.79 10.74 11.69
CA ALA A 28 -9.53 11.59 12.64
C ALA A 28 -10.94 11.99 12.16
N SER A 29 -11.19 11.94 10.86
CA SER A 29 -12.51 12.19 10.24
C SER A 29 -13.46 10.99 10.27
N ALA A 30 -13.00 9.81 10.69
CA ALA A 30 -13.80 8.60 10.75
C ALA A 30 -14.95 8.76 11.75
N ARG A 31 -16.12 8.20 11.41
CA ARG A 31 -17.33 8.22 12.23
C ARG A 31 -17.93 6.84 12.30
N GLU A 32 -18.65 6.55 13.38
CA GLU A 32 -19.30 5.25 13.61
C GLU A 32 -20.32 4.90 12.51
N ASP A 33 -20.93 5.91 11.89
CA ASP A 33 -21.95 5.75 10.85
C ASP A 33 -21.41 5.74 9.41
N MET A 34 -20.10 5.84 9.21
CA MET A 34 -19.52 6.07 7.87
C MET A 34 -19.80 4.92 6.88
N PHE A 35 -20.10 3.71 7.37
CA PHE A 35 -20.45 2.54 6.56
C PHE A 35 -21.96 2.21 6.58
N LEU A 36 -22.80 3.16 6.95
CA LEU A 36 -24.25 3.05 6.86
C LEU A 36 -24.79 3.74 5.59
N ASP A 37 -25.88 3.21 5.06
CA ASP A 37 -26.64 3.81 3.98
C ASP A 37 -27.60 4.89 4.51
N ALA A 38 -28.33 5.55 3.60
CA ALA A 38 -29.26 6.63 3.95
C ALA A 38 -30.44 6.18 4.84
N ARG A 39 -30.67 4.88 4.99
CA ARG A 39 -31.71 4.30 5.84
C ARG A 39 -31.15 3.77 7.16
N GLY A 40 -29.85 3.95 7.41
CA GLY A 40 -29.16 3.45 8.60
C GLY A 40 -28.78 1.96 8.52
N GLY A 41 -28.96 1.31 7.37
CA GLY A 41 -28.54 -0.07 7.15
C GLY A 41 -27.06 -0.16 6.76
N PRO A 42 -26.37 -1.29 6.98
CA PRO A 42 -24.98 -1.43 6.56
C PRO A 42 -24.85 -1.43 5.04
N ILE A 43 -23.86 -0.70 4.52
CA ILE A 43 -23.47 -0.76 3.11
C ILE A 43 -23.01 -2.21 2.80
N PRO A 44 -23.40 -2.81 1.66
CA PRO A 44 -22.93 -4.13 1.27
C PRO A 44 -21.40 -4.20 1.29
N TYR A 45 -20.85 -5.28 1.87
CA TYR A 45 -19.41 -5.43 2.08
C TYR A 45 -18.56 -5.12 0.84
N ARG A 46 -18.99 -5.58 -0.34
CA ARG A 46 -18.25 -5.38 -1.60
C ARG A 46 -18.14 -3.92 -2.03
N ASP A 47 -19.06 -3.07 -1.58
CA ASP A 47 -19.03 -1.63 -1.84
C ASP A 47 -18.31 -0.91 -0.70
N ALA A 48 -18.50 -1.35 0.54
CA ALA A 48 -17.89 -0.77 1.73
C ALA A 48 -16.34 -0.85 1.75
N ILE A 49 -15.74 -1.86 1.11
CA ILE A 49 -14.28 -2.05 1.05
C ILE A 49 -13.59 -1.27 -0.08
N LEU A 50 -14.33 -0.47 -0.84
CA LEU A 50 -13.79 0.27 -1.98
C LEU A 50 -13.70 1.75 -1.67
N GLY A 51 -12.71 2.40 -2.25
CA GLY A 51 -12.60 3.85 -2.20
C GLY A 51 -11.88 4.41 -0.99
N GLY A 52 -11.77 5.73 -0.96
CA GLY A 52 -11.04 6.47 0.07
C GLY A 52 -11.57 6.24 1.48
N ARG A 53 -12.89 6.09 1.62
CA ARG A 53 -13.56 5.80 2.89
C ARG A 53 -13.02 4.55 3.60
N ALA A 54 -12.60 3.54 2.84
CA ALA A 54 -12.09 2.28 3.37
C ALA A 54 -10.59 2.33 3.72
N VAL A 55 -9.91 3.45 3.46
CA VAL A 55 -8.46 3.58 3.65
C VAL A 55 -8.16 4.02 5.09
N GLY A 56 -7.56 3.12 5.87
CA GLY A 56 -6.90 3.48 7.12
C GLY A 56 -5.54 4.12 6.87
N VAL A 57 -5.03 4.88 7.84
CA VAL A 57 -3.70 5.50 7.79
C VAL A 57 -2.63 4.40 7.79
N PRO A 58 -1.81 4.25 6.71
CA PRO A 58 -0.90 3.11 6.57
C PRO A 58 0.22 3.06 7.62
N GLY A 59 0.39 1.95 8.33
CA GLY A 59 1.42 1.80 9.38
C GLY A 59 2.69 1.04 8.97
N ALA A 60 2.70 0.39 7.81
CA ALA A 60 3.75 -0.58 7.46
C ALA A 60 5.18 0.01 7.41
N ILE A 61 5.36 1.21 6.83
CA ILE A 61 6.70 1.81 6.71
C ILE A 61 7.25 2.21 8.08
N ARG A 62 6.41 2.79 8.96
CA ARG A 62 6.84 3.15 10.32
C ARG A 62 7.21 1.91 11.14
N MET A 63 6.43 0.84 11.04
CA MET A 63 6.72 -0.44 11.70
C MET A 63 8.07 -1.01 11.24
N LEU A 64 8.35 -1.01 9.93
CA LEU A 64 9.62 -1.48 9.39
C LEU A 64 10.80 -0.60 9.83
N GLU A 65 10.61 0.72 9.89
CA GLU A 65 11.63 1.65 10.40
C GLU A 65 11.94 1.40 11.89
N MET A 66 10.91 1.19 12.73
CA MET A 66 11.10 0.86 14.15
C MET A 66 11.90 -0.44 14.31
N ALA A 67 11.48 -1.52 13.64
CA ALA A 67 12.19 -2.79 13.69
C ALA A 67 13.63 -2.68 13.16
N HIS A 68 13.85 -1.86 12.13
CA HIS A 68 15.18 -1.61 11.57
C HIS A 68 16.05 -0.76 12.50
N ARG A 69 15.49 0.23 13.20
CA ARG A 69 16.24 1.03 14.19
C ARG A 69 16.75 0.15 15.33
N ASP A 70 15.91 -0.77 15.80
CA ASP A 70 16.24 -1.62 16.95
C ASP A 70 17.19 -2.77 16.57
N HIS A 71 17.02 -3.37 15.38
CA HIS A 71 17.68 -4.63 15.02
C HIS A 71 18.40 -4.65 13.67
N GLY A 72 18.34 -3.56 12.92
CA GLY A 72 18.89 -3.46 11.57
C GLY A 72 20.41 -3.62 11.55
N ARG A 73 20.92 -4.38 10.58
CA ARG A 73 22.36 -4.57 10.37
C ARG A 73 22.88 -3.94 9.07
N LEU A 74 22.01 -3.86 8.07
CA LEU A 74 22.31 -3.20 6.80
C LEU A 74 21.82 -1.76 6.85
N PRO A 75 22.46 -0.83 6.12
CA PRO A 75 21.93 0.53 5.96
C PRO A 75 20.49 0.50 5.44
N TRP A 76 19.62 1.34 6.00
CA TRP A 76 18.20 1.43 5.63
C TRP A 76 18.00 1.51 4.12
N ALA A 77 18.68 2.46 3.47
CA ALA A 77 18.59 2.67 2.02
C ALA A 77 18.93 1.42 1.19
N ARG A 78 19.84 0.56 1.68
CA ARG A 78 20.26 -0.66 0.98
C ARG A 78 19.14 -1.69 0.87
N LEU A 79 18.21 -1.71 1.84
CA LEU A 79 17.10 -2.65 1.87
C LEU A 79 16.07 -2.39 0.75
N PHE A 80 15.98 -1.15 0.28
CA PHE A 80 15.04 -0.73 -0.76
C PHE A 80 15.56 -0.99 -2.18
N GLN A 81 16.88 -1.05 -2.36
CA GLN A 81 17.52 -1.11 -3.67
C GLN A 81 16.99 -2.24 -4.58
N PRO A 82 16.77 -3.48 -4.11
CA PRO A 82 16.18 -4.52 -4.95
C PRO A 82 14.75 -4.18 -5.42
N ALA A 83 13.93 -3.60 -4.54
CA ALA A 83 12.56 -3.24 -4.85
C ALA A 83 12.48 -2.03 -5.81
N ILE A 84 13.37 -1.04 -5.62
CA ILE A 84 13.50 0.12 -6.53
C ILE A 84 13.85 -0.37 -7.94
N ARG A 85 14.84 -1.27 -8.09
CA ARG A 85 15.20 -1.85 -9.38
C ARG A 85 14.04 -2.59 -10.02
N LEU A 86 13.37 -3.48 -9.29
CA LEU A 86 12.20 -4.22 -9.81
C LEU A 86 11.07 -3.28 -10.23
N ALA A 87 10.83 -2.20 -9.48
CA ALA A 87 9.81 -1.21 -9.84
C ALA A 87 10.20 -0.42 -11.10
N ARG A 88 11.46 -0.02 -11.24
CA ARG A 88 11.94 0.81 -12.36
C ARG A 88 12.18 0.01 -13.64
N GLU A 89 12.87 -1.11 -13.54
CA GLU A 89 13.24 -1.98 -14.67
C GLU A 89 12.11 -2.94 -15.05
N GLY A 90 11.26 -3.29 -14.09
CA GLY A 90 10.12 -4.17 -14.23
C GLY A 90 10.43 -5.63 -13.96
N PHE A 91 9.37 -6.43 -13.93
CA PHE A 91 9.43 -7.88 -13.76
C PHE A 91 8.32 -8.55 -14.58
N PRO A 92 8.51 -9.81 -15.01
CA PRO A 92 7.46 -10.55 -15.70
C PRO A 92 6.30 -10.84 -14.74
N ILE A 93 5.08 -10.51 -15.14
CA ILE A 93 3.87 -10.88 -14.42
C ILE A 93 3.82 -12.41 -14.27
N SER A 94 3.67 -12.90 -13.03
CA SER A 94 3.49 -14.33 -12.76
C SER A 94 2.07 -14.80 -13.05
N ASP A 95 1.86 -16.11 -13.25
CA ASP A 95 0.53 -16.69 -13.44
C ASP A 95 -0.44 -16.38 -12.28
N ARG A 96 0.09 -16.26 -11.06
CA ARG A 96 -0.71 -15.86 -9.90
C ARG A 96 -1.17 -14.41 -10.04
N LEU A 97 -0.26 -13.49 -10.34
CA LEU A 97 -0.60 -12.08 -10.49
C LEU A 97 -1.54 -11.84 -11.68
N ALA A 98 -1.32 -12.51 -12.82
CA ALA A 98 -2.23 -12.43 -13.97
C ALA A 98 -3.65 -12.85 -13.61
N ARG A 99 -3.82 -13.96 -12.86
CA ARG A 99 -5.14 -14.40 -12.37
C ARG A 99 -5.77 -13.40 -11.40
N GLN A 100 -4.97 -12.75 -10.54
CA GLN A 100 -5.47 -11.72 -9.63
C GLN A 100 -5.95 -10.48 -10.40
N ILE A 101 -5.18 -10.01 -11.39
CA ILE A 101 -5.56 -8.87 -12.23
C ILE A 101 -6.86 -9.19 -13.00
N ALA A 102 -6.94 -10.35 -13.64
CA ALA A 102 -8.12 -10.75 -14.41
C ALA A 102 -9.36 -10.97 -13.53
N GLY A 103 -9.18 -11.44 -12.30
CA GLY A 103 -10.26 -11.70 -11.34
C GLY A 103 -10.78 -10.44 -10.63
N ASP A 104 -10.02 -9.36 -10.60
CA ASP A 104 -10.40 -8.14 -9.89
C ASP A 104 -11.32 -7.24 -10.73
N ARG A 105 -12.51 -6.98 -10.22
CA ARG A 105 -13.56 -6.21 -10.91
C ARG A 105 -13.42 -4.69 -10.75
N HIS A 106 -12.53 -4.24 -9.87
CA HIS A 106 -12.35 -2.85 -9.43
C HIS A 106 -11.14 -2.19 -10.05
N LEU A 107 -10.06 -2.93 -10.34
CA LEU A 107 -8.86 -2.37 -10.97
C LEU A 107 -9.17 -1.66 -12.30
N ARG A 108 -10.15 -2.14 -13.07
CA ARG A 108 -10.60 -1.48 -14.31
C ARG A 108 -11.43 -0.21 -14.09
N LYS A 109 -11.96 0.00 -12.89
CA LYS A 109 -12.84 1.14 -12.56
C LYS A 109 -12.05 2.38 -12.15
N VAL A 110 -10.81 2.22 -11.68
CA VAL A 110 -9.94 3.32 -11.28
C VAL A 110 -8.94 3.60 -12.40
N PRO A 111 -8.88 4.83 -12.97
CA PRO A 111 -8.04 5.12 -14.13
C PRO A 111 -6.57 4.75 -13.95
N ALA A 112 -5.99 5.06 -12.79
CA ALA A 112 -4.58 4.76 -12.49
C ALA A 112 -4.29 3.25 -12.50
N THR A 113 -5.15 2.44 -11.87
CA THR A 113 -4.96 0.98 -11.85
C THR A 113 -5.28 0.35 -13.20
N LYS A 114 -6.23 0.90 -13.96
CA LYS A 114 -6.52 0.45 -15.33
C LYS A 114 -5.31 0.65 -16.22
N ALA A 115 -4.74 1.85 -16.25
CA ALA A 115 -3.54 2.16 -17.01
C ALA A 115 -2.34 1.28 -16.61
N TYR A 116 -2.24 0.91 -15.33
CA TYR A 116 -1.14 0.10 -14.83
C TYR A 116 -1.29 -1.40 -15.17
N PHE A 117 -2.48 -1.99 -15.01
CA PHE A 117 -2.68 -3.44 -15.09
C PHE A 117 -3.35 -3.95 -16.38
N PHE A 118 -3.85 -3.06 -17.24
CA PHE A 118 -4.61 -3.43 -18.45
C PHE A 118 -4.00 -2.82 -19.71
N ASP A 119 -4.14 -3.54 -20.82
CA ASP A 119 -3.89 -3.05 -22.17
C ASP A 119 -5.27 -2.82 -22.83
N GLY A 120 -5.74 -1.57 -22.79
CA GLY A 120 -7.14 -1.24 -23.09
C GLY A 120 -8.08 -1.82 -22.04
N ASP A 121 -8.95 -2.74 -22.45
CA ASP A 121 -9.86 -3.48 -21.55
C ASP A 121 -9.37 -4.88 -21.20
N ALA A 122 -8.28 -5.35 -21.83
CA ALA A 122 -7.71 -6.68 -21.57
C ALA A 122 -6.73 -6.62 -20.40
N PRO A 123 -6.81 -7.53 -19.41
CA PRO A 123 -5.81 -7.62 -18.35
C PRO A 123 -4.47 -8.06 -18.94
N LYS A 124 -3.37 -7.46 -18.47
CA LYS A 124 -2.01 -7.85 -18.89
C LYS A 124 -1.77 -9.33 -18.55
N PRO A 125 -1.38 -10.16 -19.53
CA PRO A 125 -1.15 -11.59 -19.30
C PRO A 125 0.13 -11.86 -18.51
N ALA A 126 0.30 -13.11 -18.08
CA ALA A 126 1.57 -13.58 -17.53
C ALA A 126 2.70 -13.38 -18.56
N GLY A 127 3.90 -13.10 -18.07
CA GLY A 127 5.08 -12.79 -18.90
C GLY A 127 5.20 -11.33 -19.34
N THR A 128 4.12 -10.53 -19.31
CA THR A 128 4.22 -9.09 -19.57
C THR A 128 5.16 -8.42 -18.56
N ILE A 129 6.09 -7.59 -19.03
CA ILE A 129 6.99 -6.84 -18.15
C ILE A 129 6.23 -5.66 -17.54
N LEU A 130 5.99 -5.74 -16.22
CA LEU A 130 5.27 -4.72 -15.47
C LEU A 130 6.27 -3.78 -14.78
N LYS A 131 6.20 -2.48 -15.08
CA LYS A 131 7.06 -1.42 -14.54
C LYS A 131 6.25 -0.36 -13.80
N ASN A 132 6.68 0.05 -12.62
CA ASN A 132 6.08 1.11 -11.81
C ASN A 132 7.14 2.16 -11.42
N PRO A 133 7.52 3.07 -12.34
CA PRO A 133 8.50 4.11 -12.06
C PRO A 133 8.06 5.03 -10.90
N ASP A 134 6.78 5.36 -10.78
CA ASP A 134 6.27 6.20 -9.69
C ASP A 134 6.46 5.55 -8.30
N LEU A 135 6.28 4.23 -8.21
CA LEU A 135 6.61 3.48 -7.00
C LEU A 135 8.12 3.43 -6.77
N ALA A 136 8.94 3.31 -7.82
CA ALA A 136 10.39 3.34 -7.68
C ALA A 136 10.84 4.68 -7.05
N ASP A 137 10.32 5.79 -7.54
CA ASP A 137 10.63 7.14 -7.04
C ASP A 137 10.14 7.33 -5.59
N THR A 138 8.98 6.77 -5.26
CA THR A 138 8.47 6.75 -3.89
C THR A 138 9.39 5.96 -2.96
N LEU A 139 9.84 4.77 -3.38
CA LEU A 139 10.73 3.93 -2.60
C LEU A 139 12.13 4.57 -2.46
N GLU A 140 12.61 5.27 -3.49
CA GLU A 140 13.87 6.02 -3.46
C GLU A 140 13.81 7.17 -2.44
N ARG A 141 12.71 7.95 -2.42
CA ARG A 141 12.48 8.98 -1.40
C ARG A 141 12.49 8.43 0.02
N ILE A 142 11.84 7.28 0.25
CA ILE A 142 11.82 6.61 1.56
C ILE A 142 13.20 6.08 1.93
N ALA A 143 13.95 5.54 0.97
CA ALA A 143 15.31 5.05 1.19
C ALA A 143 16.25 6.19 1.62
N GLU A 144 16.12 7.37 1.02
CA GLU A 144 16.97 8.54 1.30
C GLU A 144 16.58 9.29 2.58
N LYS A 145 15.27 9.46 2.82
CA LYS A 145 14.74 10.37 3.85
C LYS A 145 14.08 9.66 5.03
N GLY A 146 14.11 8.32 5.06
CA GLY A 146 13.47 7.53 6.10
C GLY A 146 11.95 7.47 5.95
N ALA A 147 11.27 6.95 6.98
CA ALA A 147 9.81 6.80 6.95
C ALA A 147 9.08 8.14 6.85
N ASP A 148 9.65 9.22 7.40
CA ASP A 148 9.05 10.55 7.40
C ASP A 148 8.73 11.06 5.98
N ALA A 149 9.46 10.59 4.97
CA ALA A 149 9.18 10.89 3.57
C ALA A 149 7.77 10.45 3.14
N PHE A 150 7.24 9.37 3.74
CA PHE A 150 5.91 8.83 3.45
C PHE A 150 4.82 9.53 4.28
N TYR A 151 5.15 9.94 5.52
CA TYR A 151 4.19 10.49 6.49
C TYR A 151 4.12 12.02 6.51
N SER A 152 4.98 12.70 5.76
CA SER A 152 5.00 14.16 5.66
C SER A 152 5.32 14.64 4.25
N GLY A 153 5.14 15.94 4.00
CA GLY A 153 5.50 16.57 2.73
C GLY A 153 4.60 16.14 1.56
N ASP A 154 5.19 16.09 0.35
CA ASP A 154 4.45 15.89 -0.89
C ASP A 154 3.80 14.51 -1.00
N LEU A 155 4.46 13.44 -0.55
CA LEU A 155 3.89 12.09 -0.62
C LEU A 155 2.68 11.96 0.31
N ALA A 156 2.76 12.49 1.52
CA ALA A 156 1.63 12.50 2.44
C ALA A 156 0.44 13.28 1.85
N ARG A 157 0.69 14.46 1.25
CA ARG A 157 -0.34 15.23 0.54
C ARG A 157 -0.94 14.46 -0.62
N ALA A 158 -0.12 13.83 -1.46
CA ALA A 158 -0.61 13.02 -2.58
C ALA A 158 -1.48 11.86 -2.13
N ILE A 159 -1.14 11.20 -1.02
CA ILE A 159 -1.95 10.14 -0.41
C ILE A 159 -3.29 10.71 0.10
N THR A 160 -3.25 11.81 0.86
CA THR A 160 -4.48 12.41 1.39
C THR A 160 -5.39 12.91 0.27
N ASP A 161 -4.82 13.49 -0.79
CA ASP A 161 -5.57 13.98 -1.93
C ASP A 161 -6.21 12.83 -2.71
N ALA A 162 -5.48 11.72 -2.92
CA ALA A 162 -6.01 10.53 -3.61
C ALA A 162 -7.14 9.86 -2.82
N VAL A 163 -7.06 9.84 -1.49
CA VAL A 163 -8.08 9.27 -0.61
C VAL A 163 -9.30 10.19 -0.52
N THR A 164 -9.10 11.49 -0.35
CA THR A 164 -10.18 12.49 -0.27
C THR A 164 -10.94 12.62 -1.59
N ASN A 165 -10.24 12.53 -2.72
CA ASN A 165 -10.83 12.69 -4.05
C ASN A 165 -11.00 11.36 -4.80
N ALA A 166 -11.09 10.24 -4.07
CA ALA A 166 -11.24 8.93 -4.69
C ALA A 166 -12.50 8.88 -5.57
N PRO A 167 -12.43 8.31 -6.79
CA PRO A 167 -13.57 8.25 -7.72
C PRO A 167 -14.70 7.32 -7.22
N ILE A 168 -14.39 6.49 -6.23
CA ILE A 168 -15.31 5.60 -5.54
C ILE A 168 -15.20 5.94 -4.06
N HIS A 169 -16.34 6.18 -3.39
CA HIS A 169 -16.45 6.45 -1.96
C HIS A 169 -15.31 7.32 -1.39
N PRO A 170 -15.23 8.62 -1.75
CA PRO A 170 -14.25 9.55 -1.16
C PRO A 170 -14.33 9.57 0.38
N ALA A 171 -13.19 9.85 1.02
CA ALA A 171 -13.04 9.88 2.48
C ALA A 171 -13.74 11.06 3.15
#